data_AF-A0A1V5X5E8-F1
#
_entry.id   AF-A0A1V5X5E8-F1
#
_cell.length_a   1.000
_cell.length_b   1.000
_cell.length_c   1.000
_cell.angle_alpha   90.00
_cell.angle_beta   90.00
_cell.angle_gamma   90.00
#
_symmetry.space_group_name_H-M   'P 1'
#
loop_
_entity.id
_entity.type
_entity.pdbx_description
1 polymer ?
#
loop_
_entity_poly.entity_id
_entity_poly.type
_entity_poly.pdbx_seq_one_letter_code
_entity_poly.pdbx_strand_id
1 'polypeptide(L)'
;MVRKQPNRLTWVVGSFFVLVGACSIVAEVDRENIPSNETPSTGGSGGTGGAGGAGGTGGVGATGGSGGAGGCTVPSDCPGTDTDCASRTCVGNSCGVEYAAAGTLTSQQVEGDCQSLVCDGSGSTIKVNDDKDIPAQDNECAVGSCVAGAPKVDFAPEGTECSSNGGNVCDGEGACVECMKASDCPNNDDLCVDKQCVPASCGNQKLDPGETDVDCGGPDCAPCADGLKCLEGDDCKSGVCNATAKTCSAPACDDKVKNGSETDVDCGGSCPNGCAAGKACKENGDCKGGQCDANQCQPTCTDEEKNGTETDVDCGGSCATKCDTGKACANHGDCASGSCENNVCKAADACKNHVKDGDETDVDCGGPVCDKCVDGKACLVDGDCVNYCAATTKECVKSHCEDEKKSGDETDVDCGGSCSTKCNDGQACANNDDCASGNCDNKECKPADACKNNKQDGDETDVDCGGPVCDKCADGKACLVDGDCVNYCAATTKKCVKSQCEDEKKNGDETDVDCGGPDCEKCKNGKTCKVDGDCESGKCDEDDGICVASP
;
A
#
# COMPACT_ATOMS: atom_id res chain seq x y z
N MET A 1 8.52 -6.33 71.59
CA MET A 1 7.55 -7.36 72.03
C MET A 1 6.40 -7.36 71.02
N VAL A 2 6.51 -8.11 69.92
CA VAL A 2 6.16 -9.53 69.73
C VAL A 2 4.64 -9.79 69.61
N ARG A 3 4.23 -9.99 68.35
CA ARG A 3 3.29 -10.99 67.79
C ARG A 3 1.90 -11.20 68.42
N LYS A 4 0.88 -11.20 67.55
CA LYS A 4 0.21 -12.44 67.08
C LYS A 4 -0.69 -12.18 65.86
N GLN A 5 -0.44 -12.92 64.78
CA GLN A 5 -1.39 -13.17 63.69
C GLN A 5 -2.43 -14.22 64.13
N PRO A 6 -3.48 -14.44 63.31
CA PRO A 6 -3.81 -15.80 62.95
C PRO A 6 -3.91 -16.06 61.44
N ASN A 7 -3.41 -17.25 61.14
CA ASN A 7 -3.34 -18.05 59.92
C ASN A 7 -4.47 -17.96 58.87
N ARG A 8 -3.98 -18.07 57.63
CA ARG A 8 -4.60 -18.62 56.43
C ARG A 8 -5.30 -19.97 56.66
N LEU A 9 -6.43 -20.18 55.99
CA LEU A 9 -6.82 -21.50 55.49
C LEU A 9 -7.32 -21.36 54.05
N THR A 10 -6.49 -21.81 53.12
CA THR A 10 -6.76 -21.98 51.69
C THR A 10 -7.70 -23.17 51.46
N TRP A 11 -8.75 -22.96 50.66
CA TRP A 11 -9.40 -24.02 49.86
C TRP A 11 -9.47 -23.51 48.42
N VAL A 12 -8.62 -24.08 47.56
CA VAL A 12 -8.70 -23.94 46.11
C VAL A 12 -9.56 -25.09 45.62
N VAL A 13 -10.73 -24.79 45.08
CA VAL A 13 -11.49 -25.73 44.23
C VAL A 13 -11.36 -25.19 42.82
N GLY A 14 -10.49 -25.82 42.03
CA GLY A 14 -10.31 -25.49 40.62
C GLY A 14 -11.45 -26.09 39.79
N SER A 15 -12.28 -25.22 39.22
CA SER A 15 -13.22 -25.59 38.16
C SER A 15 -12.53 -25.38 36.82
N PHE A 16 -12.15 -26.48 36.18
CA PHE A 16 -11.69 -26.54 34.79
C PHE A 16 -12.92 -26.40 33.88
N PHE A 17 -13.11 -25.23 33.26
CA PHE A 17 -14.03 -25.06 32.14
C PHE A 17 -13.26 -25.25 30.84
N VAL A 18 -13.59 -26.32 30.10
CA VAL A 18 -13.14 -26.55 28.72
C VAL A 18 -14.11 -25.80 27.81
N LEU A 19 -13.61 -24.76 27.13
CA LEU A 19 -14.28 -24.07 26.03
C LEU A 19 -14.07 -24.87 24.75
N VAL A 20 -15.15 -25.31 24.13
CA VAL A 20 -15.17 -25.89 22.78
C VAL A 20 -15.52 -24.76 21.82
N GLY A 21 -14.66 -24.50 20.84
CA GLY A 21 -14.81 -23.44 19.85
C GLY A 21 -15.91 -23.75 18.83
N ALA A 22 -16.69 -22.72 18.48
CA ALA A 22 -17.56 -22.71 17.31
C ALA A 22 -16.75 -22.30 16.07
N CYS A 23 -16.98 -22.99 14.96
CA CYS A 23 -16.39 -22.72 13.65
C CYS A 23 -17.47 -22.07 12.78
N SER A 24 -17.24 -20.86 12.27
CA SER A 24 -18.13 -20.19 11.31
C SER A 24 -17.65 -20.47 9.88
N ILE A 25 -18.60 -20.77 9.01
CA ILE A 25 -18.37 -21.06 7.58
C ILE A 25 -18.69 -19.78 6.80
N VAL A 26 -17.72 -19.23 6.08
CA VAL A 26 -17.91 -18.13 5.13
C VAL A 26 -17.96 -18.73 3.72
N ALA A 27 -19.03 -18.45 2.99
CA ALA A 27 -19.10 -18.66 1.54
C ALA A 27 -19.70 -17.40 0.92
N GLU A 28 -18.86 -16.56 0.33
CA GLU A 28 -19.25 -15.38 -0.44
C GLU A 28 -19.43 -15.76 -1.92
N VAL A 29 -20.51 -15.29 -2.53
CA VAL A 29 -20.75 -15.37 -3.98
C VAL A 29 -20.42 -14.00 -4.57
N ASP A 30 -19.30 -13.93 -5.28
CA ASP A 30 -18.85 -12.77 -6.05
C ASP A 30 -19.81 -12.51 -7.23
N ARG A 31 -20.27 -11.26 -7.39
CA ARG A 31 -21.26 -10.85 -8.39
C ARG A 31 -20.74 -9.79 -9.35
N GLU A 32 -19.44 -9.80 -9.67
CA GLU A 32 -18.89 -8.98 -10.76
C GLU A 32 -18.75 -9.79 -12.06
N ASN A 33 -19.85 -9.96 -12.81
CA ASN A 33 -19.84 -10.03 -14.29
C ASN A 33 -21.24 -10.32 -14.86
N ILE A 34 -22.08 -9.28 -14.99
CA ILE A 34 -23.11 -9.24 -16.05
C ILE A 34 -23.15 -7.81 -16.62
N PRO A 35 -22.85 -7.60 -17.91
CA PRO A 35 -22.89 -6.28 -18.55
C PRO A 35 -24.33 -5.79 -18.72
N SER A 36 -24.57 -4.56 -18.31
CA SER A 36 -25.82 -3.82 -18.51
C SER A 36 -25.93 -3.30 -19.94
N ASN A 37 -27.01 -3.67 -20.63
CA ASN A 37 -27.49 -2.94 -21.80
C ASN A 37 -28.99 -2.70 -21.63
N GLU A 38 -29.35 -1.49 -21.26
CA GLU A 38 -30.73 -1.01 -21.24
C GLU A 38 -30.84 0.17 -22.21
N THR A 39 -31.70 0.02 -23.22
CA THR A 39 -32.46 1.14 -23.77
C THR A 39 -33.94 0.73 -23.85
N PRO A 40 -34.88 1.67 -23.60
CA PRO A 40 -36.26 1.35 -23.30
C PRO A 40 -37.16 1.40 -24.55
N SER A 41 -38.29 0.68 -24.53
CA SER A 41 -39.62 1.22 -24.88
C SER A 41 -40.64 0.16 -25.38
N THR A 42 -41.82 0.22 -24.76
CA THR A 42 -43.19 0.01 -25.30
C THR A 42 -43.65 -1.34 -25.87
N GLY A 43 -44.60 -1.95 -25.15
CA GLY A 43 -45.98 -2.20 -25.62
C GLY A 43 -46.24 -3.34 -26.61
N GLY A 44 -47.10 -4.29 -26.23
CA GLY A 44 -47.73 -5.21 -27.20
C GLY A 44 -48.43 -6.41 -26.57
N SER A 45 -49.71 -6.57 -26.90
CA SER A 45 -50.65 -7.57 -26.37
C SER A 45 -50.60 -8.92 -27.12
N GLY A 46 -50.94 -10.00 -26.42
CA GLY A 46 -51.65 -11.16 -26.97
C GLY A 46 -50.81 -12.33 -27.52
N GLY A 47 -51.18 -13.57 -27.14
CA GLY A 47 -50.75 -14.78 -27.83
C GLY A 47 -50.73 -16.04 -26.98
N THR A 48 -51.76 -16.89 -27.12
CA THR A 48 -51.83 -18.25 -26.57
C THR A 48 -50.96 -19.24 -27.33
N GLY A 49 -50.40 -20.22 -26.61
CA GLY A 49 -50.15 -21.59 -27.10
C GLY A 49 -48.74 -21.88 -27.64
N GLY A 50 -48.07 -22.88 -27.06
CA GLY A 50 -46.86 -23.46 -27.61
C GLY A 50 -46.21 -24.47 -26.67
N ALA A 51 -46.50 -25.74 -26.88
CA ALA A 51 -45.79 -26.86 -26.26
C ALA A 51 -44.44 -27.12 -26.96
N GLY A 52 -43.46 -27.61 -26.20
CA GLY A 52 -42.30 -28.34 -26.70
C GLY A 52 -40.96 -27.63 -26.54
N GLY A 53 -40.02 -28.28 -25.86
CA GLY A 53 -38.61 -27.85 -25.83
C GLY A 53 -37.81 -28.47 -24.70
N ALA A 54 -37.52 -29.77 -24.82
CA ALA A 54 -36.46 -30.41 -24.05
C ALA A 54 -35.09 -29.91 -24.55
N GLY A 55 -34.15 -29.66 -23.62
CA GLY A 55 -32.73 -29.57 -23.93
C GLY A 55 -31.96 -28.54 -23.11
N GLY A 56 -30.95 -29.00 -22.37
CA GLY A 56 -29.83 -28.15 -21.95
C GLY A 56 -29.40 -28.26 -20.49
N THR A 57 -29.04 -29.46 -20.01
CA THR A 57 -28.18 -29.58 -18.82
C THR A 57 -26.78 -29.12 -19.19
N GLY A 58 -26.44 -27.88 -18.83
CA GLY A 58 -25.07 -27.37 -18.82
C GLY A 58 -24.30 -28.07 -17.71
N GLY A 59 -23.29 -28.85 -18.08
CA GLY A 59 -22.35 -29.46 -17.16
C GLY A 59 -21.44 -28.40 -16.54
N VAL A 60 -21.36 -28.40 -15.22
CA VAL A 60 -20.24 -27.79 -14.49
C VAL A 60 -19.14 -28.83 -14.35
N GLY A 61 -17.95 -28.45 -14.81
CA GLY A 61 -16.77 -29.30 -14.87
C GLY A 61 -16.28 -29.67 -13.48
N ALA A 62 -16.19 -30.97 -13.22
CA ALA A 62 -15.29 -31.51 -12.20
C ALA A 62 -13.86 -31.48 -12.79
N THR A 63 -13.02 -30.60 -12.25
CA THR A 63 -11.58 -30.72 -12.41
C THR A 63 -11.11 -31.99 -11.70
N GLY A 64 -10.38 -32.82 -12.44
CA GLY A 64 -9.94 -34.13 -12.00
C GLY A 64 -8.95 -34.07 -10.84
N GLY A 65 -9.38 -34.62 -9.70
CA GLY A 65 -8.49 -35.18 -8.69
C GLY A 65 -8.50 -36.70 -8.81
N SER A 66 -7.45 -37.28 -9.39
CA SER A 66 -7.22 -38.72 -9.33
C SER A 66 -6.48 -39.05 -8.04
N GLY A 67 -7.07 -39.87 -7.17
CA GLY A 67 -6.35 -40.52 -6.08
C GLY A 67 -7.18 -40.85 -4.85
N GLY A 68 -7.76 -42.05 -4.80
CA GLY A 68 -8.19 -42.67 -3.55
C GLY A 68 -9.55 -43.37 -3.64
N ALA A 69 -9.53 -44.66 -3.98
CA ALA A 69 -10.64 -45.56 -3.69
C ALA A 69 -10.74 -45.76 -2.17
N GLY A 70 -11.32 -44.79 -1.46
CA GLY A 70 -11.76 -44.92 -0.08
C GLY A 70 -13.23 -45.27 -0.08
N GLY A 71 -13.57 -46.54 0.09
CA GLY A 71 -14.95 -46.91 0.37
C GLY A 71 -15.39 -46.32 1.71
N CYS A 72 -16.66 -45.94 1.83
CA CYS A 72 -17.22 -45.50 3.11
C CYS A 72 -17.55 -46.71 3.99
N THR A 73 -17.48 -46.54 5.32
CA THR A 73 -17.99 -47.50 6.30
C THR A 73 -19.18 -46.97 7.06
N VAL A 74 -19.26 -45.64 7.18
CA VAL A 74 -20.40 -44.89 7.72
C VAL A 74 -20.69 -43.68 6.82
N PRO A 75 -21.92 -43.13 6.84
CA PRO A 75 -22.29 -41.97 6.02
C PRO A 75 -21.40 -40.73 6.18
N SER A 76 -20.81 -40.52 7.36
CA SER A 76 -19.90 -39.40 7.62
C SER A 76 -18.55 -39.50 6.90
N ASP A 77 -18.18 -40.68 6.40
CA ASP A 77 -16.97 -40.89 5.58
C ASP A 77 -17.13 -40.29 4.17
N CYS A 78 -18.36 -39.95 3.78
CA CYS A 78 -18.69 -39.40 2.47
C CYS A 78 -18.56 -37.88 2.45
N PRO A 79 -18.00 -37.29 1.37
CA PRO A 79 -17.90 -35.85 1.22
C PRO A 79 -19.29 -35.20 1.16
N GLY A 80 -19.41 -33.97 1.67
CA GLY A 80 -20.65 -33.20 1.72
C GLY A 80 -21.17 -32.98 3.15
N THR A 81 -22.29 -32.29 3.26
CA THR A 81 -22.95 -31.93 4.53
C THR A 81 -24.39 -32.38 4.51
N ASP A 82 -24.87 -32.88 5.64
CA ASP A 82 -26.28 -33.27 5.77
C ASP A 82 -27.13 -32.00 5.94
N THR A 83 -28.31 -31.99 5.33
CA THR A 83 -29.33 -30.94 5.44
C THR A 83 -30.64 -31.59 5.88
N ASP A 84 -31.64 -30.78 6.25
CA ASP A 84 -32.96 -31.31 6.57
C ASP A 84 -33.61 -32.09 5.41
N CYS A 85 -33.19 -31.83 4.16
CA CYS A 85 -33.75 -32.45 2.96
C CYS A 85 -32.87 -33.52 2.31
N ALA A 86 -31.60 -33.63 2.71
CA ALA A 86 -30.67 -34.59 2.15
C ALA A 86 -29.68 -35.06 3.21
N SER A 87 -29.63 -36.37 3.44
CA SER A 87 -28.65 -37.01 4.31
C SER A 87 -27.71 -37.89 3.48
N ARG A 88 -26.43 -37.90 3.83
CA ARG A 88 -25.48 -38.83 3.22
C ARG A 88 -25.83 -40.26 3.61
N THR A 89 -25.54 -41.19 2.72
CA THR A 89 -25.65 -42.63 2.96
C THR A 89 -24.38 -43.36 2.56
N CYS A 90 -24.14 -44.50 3.20
CA CYS A 90 -23.05 -45.39 2.84
C CYS A 90 -23.58 -46.81 2.71
N VAL A 91 -23.70 -47.30 1.46
CA VAL A 91 -24.21 -48.64 1.17
C VAL A 91 -23.21 -49.37 0.27
N GLY A 92 -22.73 -50.52 0.72
CA GLY A 92 -21.82 -51.35 -0.07
C GLY A 92 -20.50 -50.65 -0.43
N ASN A 93 -19.87 -49.97 0.55
CA ASN A 93 -18.66 -49.15 0.37
C ASN A 93 -18.79 -47.99 -0.64
N SER A 94 -20.01 -47.63 -1.04
CA SER A 94 -20.27 -46.55 -1.97
C SER A 94 -21.05 -45.44 -1.28
N CYS A 95 -20.56 -44.21 -1.44
CA CYS A 95 -21.24 -43.01 -0.97
C CYS A 95 -22.48 -42.72 -1.81
N GLY A 96 -23.58 -42.43 -1.13
CA GLY A 96 -24.85 -42.00 -1.72
C GLY A 96 -25.48 -40.87 -0.91
N VAL A 97 -26.68 -40.48 -1.33
CA VAL A 97 -27.52 -39.51 -0.63
C VAL A 97 -28.95 -40.05 -0.58
N GLU A 98 -29.61 -39.86 0.56
CA GLU A 98 -31.03 -40.13 0.76
C GLU A 98 -31.74 -38.80 0.92
N TYR A 99 -32.77 -38.58 0.10
CA TYR A 99 -33.56 -37.37 0.14
C TYR A 99 -34.78 -37.56 1.04
N ALA A 100 -35.06 -36.56 1.86
CA ALA A 100 -36.31 -36.49 2.60
C ALA A 100 -37.50 -36.45 1.63
N ALA A 101 -38.65 -36.96 2.05
CA ALA A 101 -39.85 -36.94 1.22
C ALA A 101 -40.27 -35.50 0.89
N ALA A 102 -40.87 -35.30 -0.29
CA ALA A 102 -41.45 -34.01 -0.64
C ALA A 102 -42.50 -33.61 0.41
N GLY A 103 -42.41 -32.38 0.93
CA GLY A 103 -43.28 -31.84 1.99
C GLY A 103 -42.77 -32.02 3.42
N THR A 104 -41.60 -32.63 3.65
CA THR A 104 -40.99 -32.65 5.00
C THR A 104 -40.59 -31.24 5.43
N LEU A 105 -41.04 -30.80 6.62
CA LEU A 105 -40.69 -29.50 7.19
C LEU A 105 -39.21 -29.43 7.56
N THR A 106 -38.58 -28.28 7.28
CA THR A 106 -37.20 -28.00 7.69
C THR A 106 -37.13 -27.37 9.08
N SER A 107 -35.96 -27.43 9.70
CA SER A 107 -35.65 -26.76 10.97
C SER A 107 -35.57 -25.24 10.87
N GLN A 108 -35.35 -24.71 9.66
CA GLN A 108 -35.25 -23.28 9.37
C GLN A 108 -36.59 -22.66 8.96
N GLN A 109 -37.65 -22.88 9.76
CA GLN A 109 -38.90 -22.15 9.55
C GLN A 109 -38.72 -20.68 9.95
N VAL A 110 -39.43 -19.78 9.26
CA VAL A 110 -39.57 -18.38 9.64
C VAL A 110 -40.96 -18.22 10.22
N GLU A 111 -41.08 -17.73 11.45
CA GLU A 111 -42.38 -17.54 12.11
C GLU A 111 -43.08 -16.30 11.54
N GLY A 112 -44.34 -16.45 11.15
CA GLY A 112 -45.19 -15.35 10.69
C GLY A 112 -44.93 -14.88 9.26
N ASP A 113 -44.25 -15.65 8.41
CA ASP A 113 -44.05 -15.32 6.99
C ASP A 113 -45.15 -15.92 6.08
N CYS A 114 -46.15 -16.59 6.67
CA CYS A 114 -47.23 -17.30 6.00
C CYS A 114 -46.76 -18.41 5.07
N GLN A 115 -45.55 -18.93 5.28
CA GLN A 115 -44.95 -19.95 4.43
C GLN A 115 -44.30 -21.05 5.27
N SER A 116 -44.44 -22.28 4.80
CA SER A 116 -43.66 -23.40 5.32
C SER A 116 -42.47 -23.65 4.39
N LEU A 117 -41.28 -23.76 4.95
CA LEU A 117 -40.11 -24.24 4.23
C LEU A 117 -40.08 -25.77 4.28
N VAL A 118 -40.25 -26.42 3.13
CA VAL A 118 -40.36 -27.88 3.03
C VAL A 118 -39.39 -28.45 2.01
N CYS A 119 -39.10 -29.75 2.09
CA CYS A 119 -38.28 -30.45 1.12
C CYS A 119 -39.02 -30.71 -0.20
N ASP A 120 -38.31 -30.66 -1.31
CA ASP A 120 -38.84 -30.91 -2.66
C ASP A 120 -38.83 -32.40 -3.08
N GLY A 121 -38.27 -33.28 -2.23
CA GLY A 121 -38.09 -34.70 -2.54
C GLY A 121 -36.81 -35.04 -3.34
N SER A 122 -36.05 -34.03 -3.74
CA SER A 122 -34.79 -34.14 -4.50
C SER A 122 -33.59 -33.55 -3.75
N GLY A 123 -33.76 -33.22 -2.46
CA GLY A 123 -32.72 -32.72 -1.58
C GLY A 123 -32.67 -31.19 -1.44
N SER A 124 -33.56 -30.45 -2.10
CA SER A 124 -33.64 -28.99 -1.99
C SER A 124 -34.84 -28.56 -1.14
N THR A 125 -34.86 -27.30 -0.74
CA THR A 125 -35.98 -26.67 -0.04
C THR A 125 -36.85 -25.85 -0.98
N ILE A 126 -38.15 -25.83 -0.71
CA ILE A 126 -39.15 -25.00 -1.40
C ILE A 126 -40.05 -24.33 -0.36
N LYS A 127 -40.51 -23.11 -0.68
CA LYS A 127 -41.53 -22.41 0.10
C LYS A 127 -42.90 -22.81 -0.40
N VAL A 128 -43.78 -23.23 0.52
CA VAL A 128 -45.19 -23.53 0.25
C VAL A 128 -46.06 -22.66 1.14
N ASN A 129 -47.22 -22.26 0.64
CA ASN A 129 -48.15 -21.43 1.40
C ASN A 129 -48.59 -22.16 2.68
N ASP A 130 -48.45 -21.48 3.81
CA ASP A 130 -48.96 -21.92 5.11
C ASP A 130 -49.80 -20.80 5.73
N ASP A 131 -51.09 -20.81 5.44
CA ASP A 131 -51.99 -19.78 5.97
C ASP A 131 -52.25 -19.89 7.49
N LYS A 132 -51.61 -20.86 8.17
CA LYS A 132 -51.61 -20.96 9.64
C LYS A 132 -50.40 -20.33 10.30
N ASP A 133 -49.37 -19.99 9.52
CA ASP A 133 -48.19 -19.28 9.99
C ASP A 133 -48.46 -17.77 10.02
N ILE A 134 -49.39 -17.38 10.90
CA ILE A 134 -49.89 -16.02 11.01
C ILE A 134 -48.87 -15.15 11.75
N PRO A 135 -48.56 -13.93 11.26
CA PRO A 135 -47.68 -13.00 11.96
C PRO A 135 -48.08 -12.80 13.42
N ALA A 136 -47.11 -12.91 14.34
CA ALA A 136 -47.32 -12.58 15.75
C ALA A 136 -47.87 -11.15 15.88
N GLN A 137 -48.93 -10.97 16.66
CA GLN A 137 -49.59 -9.67 16.85
C GLN A 137 -49.02 -8.95 18.07
N ASP A 138 -48.73 -7.67 17.93
CA ASP A 138 -48.31 -6.80 19.04
C ASP A 138 -49.48 -6.39 19.96
N ASN A 139 -50.74 -6.44 19.48
CA ASN A 139 -51.93 -6.09 20.27
C ASN A 139 -53.23 -6.71 19.72
N GLU A 140 -54.34 -6.63 20.45
CA GLU A 140 -55.64 -7.24 20.08
C GLU A 140 -56.39 -6.50 18.95
N CYS A 141 -55.94 -5.31 18.55
CA CYS A 141 -56.56 -4.46 17.54
C CYS A 141 -55.95 -4.64 16.14
N ALA A 142 -54.72 -5.10 16.06
CA ALA A 142 -54.15 -5.68 14.86
C ALA A 142 -54.46 -7.18 14.85
N VAL A 143 -54.98 -7.68 13.74
CA VAL A 143 -55.26 -9.09 13.54
C VAL A 143 -54.54 -9.57 12.29
N GLY A 144 -53.57 -10.45 12.48
CA GLY A 144 -52.80 -11.04 11.41
C GLY A 144 -53.65 -12.03 10.65
N SER A 145 -53.52 -12.01 9.33
CA SER A 145 -54.10 -13.00 8.45
C SER A 145 -53.08 -13.39 7.38
N CYS A 146 -53.23 -14.60 6.87
CA CYS A 146 -52.49 -15.06 5.71
C CYS A 146 -53.46 -15.18 4.54
N VAL A 147 -53.09 -14.61 3.39
CA VAL A 147 -53.87 -14.74 2.16
C VAL A 147 -52.95 -15.27 1.06
N ALA A 148 -53.13 -16.55 0.72
CA ALA A 148 -52.38 -17.23 -0.32
C ALA A 148 -50.85 -17.19 -0.08
N GLY A 149 -50.43 -17.43 1.17
CA GLY A 149 -49.02 -17.44 1.56
C GLY A 149 -48.33 -16.08 1.63
N ALA A 150 -49.12 -15.00 1.66
CA ALA A 150 -48.66 -13.65 1.94
C ALA A 150 -49.24 -13.14 3.27
N PRO A 151 -48.41 -12.58 4.16
CA PRO A 151 -48.86 -11.97 5.40
C PRO A 151 -49.66 -10.70 5.13
N LYS A 152 -50.73 -10.53 5.89
CA LYS A 152 -51.61 -9.37 5.85
C LYS A 152 -51.98 -9.00 7.28
N VAL A 153 -52.01 -7.70 7.55
CA VAL A 153 -52.55 -7.18 8.82
C VAL A 153 -53.93 -6.62 8.50
N ASP A 154 -54.95 -7.20 9.13
CA ASP A 154 -56.31 -6.66 9.18
C ASP A 154 -56.49 -5.94 10.53
N PHE A 155 -57.42 -4.98 10.59
CA PHE A 155 -57.70 -4.25 11.83
C PHE A 155 -59.05 -4.66 12.40
N ALA A 156 -59.09 -4.83 13.73
CA ALA A 156 -60.33 -5.05 14.45
C ALA A 156 -61.27 -3.83 14.25
N PRO A 157 -62.59 -4.04 14.17
CA PRO A 157 -63.54 -2.93 14.05
C PRO A 157 -63.39 -1.92 15.20
N GLU A 158 -63.67 -0.65 14.91
CA GLU A 158 -63.73 0.41 15.92
C GLU A 158 -64.68 0.02 17.07
N GLY A 159 -64.22 0.21 18.30
CA GLY A 159 -64.95 -0.13 19.53
C GLY A 159 -64.80 -1.58 19.99
N THR A 160 -63.97 -2.40 19.33
CA THR A 160 -63.64 -3.74 19.82
C THR A 160 -62.87 -3.64 21.13
N GLU A 161 -63.24 -4.41 22.16
CA GLU A 161 -62.54 -4.40 23.45
C GLU A 161 -61.08 -4.87 23.30
N CYS A 162 -60.16 -4.15 23.93
CA CYS A 162 -58.74 -4.48 23.94
C CYS A 162 -58.11 -4.09 25.29
N SER A 163 -56.92 -4.63 25.60
CA SER A 163 -56.23 -4.36 26.86
C SER A 163 -54.74 -4.04 26.71
N SER A 164 -54.21 -4.09 25.49
CA SER A 164 -52.82 -3.71 25.19
C SER A 164 -52.59 -2.21 25.36
N ASN A 165 -51.36 -1.84 25.76
CA ASN A 165 -50.91 -0.44 25.90
C ASN A 165 -51.78 0.44 26.82
N GLY A 166 -52.58 -0.15 27.70
CA GLY A 166 -53.47 0.60 28.61
C GLY A 166 -54.76 1.11 27.97
N GLY A 167 -55.06 0.74 26.72
CA GLY A 167 -56.32 1.06 26.07
C GLY A 167 -57.47 0.16 26.50
N ASN A 168 -58.70 0.55 26.15
CA ASN A 168 -59.93 -0.20 26.39
C ASN A 168 -60.63 -0.62 25.09
N VAL A 169 -60.47 0.16 24.01
CA VAL A 169 -61.19 -0.04 22.74
C VAL A 169 -60.27 0.16 21.54
N CYS A 170 -60.50 -0.61 20.47
CA CYS A 170 -59.79 -0.45 19.21
C CYS A 170 -60.31 0.76 18.42
N ASP A 171 -59.42 1.49 17.74
CA ASP A 171 -59.77 2.66 16.93
C ASP A 171 -60.16 2.33 15.48
N GLY A 172 -60.10 1.06 15.07
CA GLY A 172 -60.34 0.64 13.68
C GLY A 172 -59.12 0.76 12.76
N GLU A 173 -58.01 1.31 13.25
CA GLU A 173 -56.74 1.50 12.53
C GLU A 173 -55.62 0.61 13.10
N GLY A 174 -55.95 -0.25 14.06
CA GLY A 174 -55.04 -1.22 14.67
C GLY A 174 -54.45 -0.78 16.02
N ALA A 175 -54.86 0.37 16.57
CA ALA A 175 -54.43 0.81 17.89
C ALA A 175 -55.47 0.51 18.97
N CYS A 176 -54.99 0.06 20.13
CA CYS A 176 -55.79 -0.06 21.35
C CYS A 176 -55.70 1.25 22.13
N VAL A 177 -56.82 1.98 22.24
CA VAL A 177 -56.89 3.34 22.78
C VAL A 177 -57.87 3.41 23.94
N GLU A 178 -57.79 4.43 24.80
CA GLU A 178 -58.62 4.49 26.01
C GLU A 178 -60.11 4.67 25.69
N CYS A 179 -60.42 5.42 24.62
CA CYS A 179 -61.77 5.70 24.19
C CYS A 179 -61.86 6.12 22.71
N MET A 180 -63.03 5.91 22.11
CA MET A 180 -63.44 6.54 20.85
C MET A 180 -64.63 7.50 21.04
N LYS A 181 -65.35 7.33 22.15
CA LYS A 181 -66.48 8.15 22.59
C LYS A 181 -66.47 8.24 24.12
N ALA A 182 -67.10 9.29 24.66
CA ALA A 182 -67.16 9.52 26.11
C ALA A 182 -67.71 8.32 26.92
N SER A 183 -68.59 7.50 26.32
CA SER A 183 -69.14 6.31 27.00
C SER A 183 -68.14 5.17 27.21
N ASP A 184 -66.98 5.23 26.55
CA ASP A 184 -65.93 4.23 26.72
C ASP A 184 -65.08 4.52 27.97
N CYS A 185 -65.21 5.72 28.54
CA CYS A 185 -64.44 6.13 29.70
C CYS A 185 -65.00 5.58 31.02
N PRO A 186 -64.13 5.27 32.00
CA PRO A 186 -64.56 4.67 33.28
C PRO A 186 -65.51 5.55 34.08
N ASN A 187 -65.35 6.88 34.02
CA ASN A 187 -66.25 7.82 34.66
C ASN A 187 -67.21 8.43 33.65
N ASN A 188 -68.49 8.53 34.01
CA ASN A 188 -69.53 9.06 33.13
C ASN A 188 -69.37 10.55 32.77
N ASP A 189 -68.53 11.28 33.50
CA ASP A 189 -68.28 12.70 33.29
C ASP A 189 -67.00 12.96 32.48
N ASP A 190 -66.22 11.92 32.15
CA ASP A 190 -64.98 12.07 31.38
C ASP A 190 -65.28 12.28 29.89
N LEU A 191 -64.45 13.09 29.25
CA LEU A 191 -64.48 13.34 27.82
C LEU A 191 -63.47 12.43 27.12
N CYS A 192 -63.81 12.01 25.91
CA CYS A 192 -62.85 11.36 25.02
C CYS A 192 -62.19 12.41 24.13
N VAL A 193 -60.97 12.81 24.46
CA VAL A 193 -60.21 13.82 23.71
C VAL A 193 -58.91 13.19 23.23
N ASP A 194 -58.67 13.25 21.93
CA ASP A 194 -57.48 12.66 21.29
C ASP A 194 -57.25 11.18 21.65
N LYS A 195 -58.35 10.40 21.72
CA LYS A 195 -58.37 8.98 22.06
C LYS A 195 -57.96 8.65 23.52
N GLN A 196 -57.92 9.65 24.41
CA GLN A 196 -57.69 9.54 25.86
C GLN A 196 -58.91 9.98 26.67
N CYS A 197 -59.12 9.33 27.82
CA CYS A 197 -60.16 9.69 28.78
C CYS A 197 -59.66 10.78 29.72
N VAL A 198 -60.16 11.99 29.52
CA VAL A 198 -59.76 13.18 30.29
C VAL A 198 -60.94 13.75 31.06
N PRO A 199 -60.73 14.42 32.22
CA PRO A 199 -61.82 15.10 32.92
C PRO A 199 -62.54 16.12 32.05
N ALA A 200 -63.80 16.42 32.36
CA ALA A 200 -64.59 17.44 31.66
C ALA A 200 -63.99 18.86 31.66
N SER A 201 -62.99 19.15 32.51
CA SER A 201 -62.23 20.40 32.45
C SER A 201 -61.45 20.54 31.15
N CYS A 202 -60.85 19.44 30.66
CA CYS A 202 -59.95 19.37 29.50
C CYS A 202 -60.67 19.51 28.13
N GLY A 203 -61.79 20.21 28.08
CA GLY A 203 -62.60 20.40 26.87
C GLY A 203 -63.70 21.45 27.04
N ASN A 204 -63.56 22.35 28.03
CA ASN A 204 -64.56 23.34 28.39
C ASN A 204 -64.23 24.77 27.90
N GLN A 205 -63.16 24.91 27.11
CA GLN A 205 -62.67 26.15 26.51
C GLN A 205 -62.18 27.18 27.53
N LYS A 206 -61.69 26.71 28.68
CA LYS A 206 -61.09 27.55 29.71
C LYS A 206 -59.75 26.97 30.12
N LEU A 207 -58.95 27.81 30.79
CA LEU A 207 -57.75 27.36 31.46
C LEU A 207 -58.11 27.07 32.92
N ASP A 208 -58.22 25.79 33.25
CA ASP A 208 -58.54 25.31 34.58
C ASP A 208 -57.29 24.92 35.39
N PRO A 209 -57.38 24.81 36.74
CA PRO A 209 -56.28 24.29 37.54
C PRO A 209 -55.99 22.84 37.18
N GLY A 210 -54.80 22.58 36.64
CA GLY A 210 -54.41 21.26 36.13
C GLY A 210 -54.01 21.29 34.66
N GLU A 211 -54.31 22.37 33.94
CA GLU A 211 -53.95 22.59 32.55
C GLU A 211 -52.78 23.55 32.39
N THR A 212 -51.98 23.38 31.33
CA THR A 212 -50.90 24.33 30.98
C THR A 212 -51.29 25.30 29.87
N ASP A 213 -52.21 24.91 29.00
CA ASP A 213 -52.96 25.79 28.09
C ASP A 213 -54.43 25.38 28.05
N VAL A 214 -55.29 26.19 27.45
CA VAL A 214 -56.76 25.95 27.42
C VAL A 214 -57.06 24.53 26.94
N ASP A 215 -57.69 23.73 27.81
CA ASP A 215 -58.11 22.35 27.58
C ASP A 215 -56.97 21.34 27.28
N CYS A 216 -55.71 21.64 27.63
CA CYS A 216 -54.60 20.71 27.37
C CYS A 216 -53.41 20.85 28.34
N GLY A 217 -52.59 19.80 28.35
CA GLY A 217 -51.36 19.70 29.15
C GLY A 217 -51.61 19.57 30.65
N GLY A 218 -50.55 19.36 31.40
CA GLY A 218 -50.60 18.96 32.80
C GLY A 218 -50.96 17.48 32.99
N PRO A 219 -51.17 17.02 34.23
CA PRO A 219 -51.21 15.61 34.56
C PRO A 219 -52.50 14.88 34.12
N ASP A 220 -53.60 15.61 33.94
CA ASP A 220 -54.93 15.01 33.75
C ASP A 220 -55.51 15.23 32.34
N CYS A 221 -54.92 16.12 31.53
CA CYS A 221 -55.40 16.45 30.19
C CYS A 221 -54.47 15.91 29.11
N ALA A 222 -54.99 15.74 27.89
CA ALA A 222 -54.19 15.32 26.76
C ALA A 222 -53.08 16.36 26.46
N PRO A 223 -51.90 15.94 25.95
CA PRO A 223 -50.80 16.86 25.67
C PRO A 223 -51.20 17.94 24.64
N CYS A 224 -50.69 19.14 24.85
CA CYS A 224 -50.92 20.30 24.00
C CYS A 224 -50.23 20.18 22.63
N ALA A 225 -50.86 20.74 21.61
CA ALA A 225 -50.26 20.91 20.28
C ALA A 225 -49.14 21.97 20.29
N ASP A 226 -48.31 21.95 19.23
CA ASP A 226 -47.19 22.89 19.07
C ASP A 226 -47.63 24.37 19.14
N GLY A 227 -46.82 25.20 19.79
CA GLY A 227 -47.05 26.62 20.00
C GLY A 227 -47.93 26.98 21.21
N LEU A 228 -48.61 25.99 21.82
CA LEU A 228 -49.37 26.18 23.06
C LEU A 228 -48.48 26.14 24.29
N LYS A 229 -48.95 26.66 25.42
CA LYS A 229 -48.18 26.78 26.65
C LYS A 229 -47.93 25.44 27.33
N CYS A 230 -46.74 25.33 27.91
CA CYS A 230 -46.28 24.15 28.63
C CYS A 230 -45.38 24.54 29.81
N LEU A 231 -45.22 23.62 30.76
CA LEU A 231 -44.30 23.70 31.89
C LEU A 231 -43.18 22.67 31.77
N GLU A 232 -43.49 21.47 31.29
CA GLU A 232 -42.59 20.34 31.07
C GLU A 232 -42.90 19.59 29.76
N GLY A 233 -42.04 18.63 29.38
CA GLY A 233 -42.14 17.94 28.08
C GLY A 233 -43.43 17.17 27.87
N ASP A 234 -43.93 16.52 28.93
CA ASP A 234 -45.16 15.70 28.91
C ASP A 234 -46.41 16.53 28.60
N ASP A 235 -46.37 17.85 28.82
CA ASP A 235 -47.45 18.76 28.44
C ASP A 235 -47.59 18.92 26.92
N CYS A 236 -46.65 18.40 26.12
CA CYS A 236 -46.59 18.62 24.68
C CYS A 236 -46.69 17.31 23.91
N LYS A 237 -47.47 17.30 22.82
CA LYS A 237 -47.53 16.12 21.91
C LYS A 237 -46.17 15.76 21.33
N SER A 238 -45.30 16.75 21.14
CA SER A 238 -43.91 16.56 20.71
C SER A 238 -42.99 16.03 21.82
N GLY A 239 -43.40 16.05 23.08
CA GLY A 239 -42.53 15.80 24.23
C GLY A 239 -41.56 16.95 24.53
N VAL A 240 -41.62 18.06 23.78
CA VAL A 240 -40.64 19.17 23.89
C VAL A 240 -41.31 20.47 24.29
N CYS A 241 -41.08 20.85 25.55
CA CYS A 241 -41.44 22.16 26.06
C CYS A 241 -40.25 23.12 26.03
N ASN A 242 -40.37 24.22 25.28
CA ASN A 242 -39.31 25.22 25.21
C ASN A 242 -39.13 25.92 26.56
N ALA A 243 -37.98 25.73 27.21
CA ALA A 243 -37.74 26.27 28.55
C ALA A 243 -37.83 27.82 28.63
N THR A 244 -37.54 28.53 27.53
CA THR A 244 -37.55 30.00 27.48
C THR A 244 -38.92 30.55 27.07
N ALA A 245 -39.49 30.01 25.99
CA ALA A 245 -40.76 30.47 25.46
C ALA A 245 -41.96 29.90 26.22
N LYS A 246 -41.76 28.85 27.03
CA LYS A 246 -42.81 28.11 27.76
C LYS A 246 -43.94 27.66 26.84
N THR A 247 -43.55 27.18 25.67
CA THR A 247 -44.46 26.70 24.62
C THR A 247 -43.95 25.41 23.99
N CYS A 248 -44.87 24.56 23.55
CA CYS A 248 -44.58 23.31 22.86
C CYS A 248 -43.88 23.60 21.55
N SER A 249 -42.74 22.96 21.31
CA SER A 249 -41.99 23.08 20.06
C SER A 249 -42.31 21.90 19.16
N ALA A 250 -42.30 22.12 17.85
CA ALA A 250 -42.44 21.02 16.90
C ALA A 250 -41.29 20.01 17.06
N PRO A 251 -41.54 18.72 16.81
CA PRO A 251 -40.51 17.68 16.76
C PRO A 251 -39.32 18.09 15.90
N ALA A 252 -38.10 17.92 16.39
CA ALA A 252 -36.88 18.24 15.65
C ALA A 252 -35.82 17.16 15.82
N CYS A 253 -35.08 16.89 14.75
CA CYS A 253 -34.03 15.86 14.66
C CYS A 253 -32.74 16.18 15.45
N ASP A 254 -32.83 17.02 16.48
CA ASP A 254 -31.73 17.45 17.34
C ASP A 254 -32.21 17.92 18.74
N ASP A 255 -33.43 17.55 19.13
CA ASP A 255 -34.09 17.98 20.37
C ASP A 255 -33.89 17.02 21.56
N LYS A 256 -33.23 15.88 21.34
CA LYS A 256 -32.88 14.82 22.30
C LYS A 256 -34.05 13.98 22.79
N VAL A 257 -35.16 14.00 22.08
CA VAL A 257 -36.35 13.22 22.39
C VAL A 257 -36.74 12.41 21.16
N LYS A 258 -36.96 11.10 21.33
CA LYS A 258 -37.50 10.28 20.23
C LYS A 258 -38.96 10.66 19.97
N ASN A 259 -39.21 11.51 18.99
CA ASN A 259 -40.54 12.01 18.66
C ASN A 259 -40.76 12.08 17.13
N GLY A 260 -41.95 12.52 16.70
CA GLY A 260 -42.26 12.66 15.28
C GLY A 260 -42.05 11.37 14.47
N SER A 261 -41.27 11.44 13.40
CA SER A 261 -40.98 10.29 12.52
C SER A 261 -39.72 9.51 12.89
N GLU A 262 -39.03 9.90 13.96
CA GLU A 262 -37.73 9.34 14.32
C GLU A 262 -37.78 7.85 14.65
N THR A 263 -36.78 7.11 14.20
CA THR A 263 -36.67 5.68 14.51
C THR A 263 -35.82 5.42 15.75
N ASP A 264 -34.88 6.30 16.06
CA ASP A 264 -34.19 6.44 17.34
C ASP A 264 -34.02 7.94 17.65
N VAL A 265 -33.65 8.29 18.88
CA VAL A 265 -33.53 9.68 19.34
C VAL A 265 -32.73 10.53 18.35
N ASP A 266 -33.35 11.58 17.79
CA ASP A 266 -32.76 12.55 16.87
C ASP A 266 -32.30 11.98 15.51
N CYS A 267 -32.79 10.81 15.07
CA CYS A 267 -32.35 10.20 13.81
C CYS A 267 -33.38 9.27 13.13
N GLY A 268 -33.17 9.04 11.83
CA GLY A 268 -34.01 8.16 11.01
C GLY A 268 -35.37 8.77 10.62
N GLY A 269 -36.16 8.00 9.88
CA GLY A 269 -37.43 8.44 9.31
C GLY A 269 -37.24 9.61 8.34
N SER A 270 -37.90 10.73 8.61
CA SER A 270 -37.77 11.95 7.81
C SER A 270 -36.56 12.81 8.18
N CYS A 271 -35.77 12.41 9.18
CA CYS A 271 -34.60 13.17 9.57
C CYS A 271 -33.51 13.15 8.50
N PRO A 272 -32.81 14.27 8.28
CA PRO A 272 -31.70 14.32 7.32
C PRO A 272 -30.51 13.47 7.77
N ASN A 273 -30.44 13.15 9.06
CA ASN A 273 -29.39 12.34 9.64
C ASN A 273 -29.90 10.91 9.85
N GLY A 274 -29.28 9.95 9.16
CA GLY A 274 -29.45 8.54 9.48
C GLY A 274 -28.93 8.22 10.89
N CYS A 275 -29.50 7.18 11.49
CA CYS A 275 -29.09 6.61 12.75
C CYS A 275 -27.76 5.84 12.62
N ALA A 276 -26.93 6.00 13.64
CA ALA A 276 -25.66 5.27 13.81
C ALA A 276 -25.88 3.77 14.01
N ALA A 277 -24.84 2.95 13.83
CA ALA A 277 -24.94 1.51 14.07
C ALA A 277 -25.39 1.18 15.52
N GLY A 278 -26.22 0.14 15.67
CA GLY A 278 -26.84 -0.29 16.91
C GLY A 278 -28.08 0.51 17.35
N LYS A 279 -28.39 1.61 16.66
CA LYS A 279 -29.60 2.42 16.91
C LYS A 279 -30.83 1.80 16.26
N ALA A 280 -32.00 2.11 16.81
CA ALA A 280 -33.27 1.59 16.32
C ALA A 280 -33.61 2.15 14.93
N CYS A 281 -34.08 1.26 14.05
CA CYS A 281 -34.50 1.56 12.69
C CYS A 281 -35.74 0.75 12.32
N LYS A 282 -36.47 1.20 11.29
CA LYS A 282 -37.61 0.48 10.69
C LYS A 282 -37.31 0.09 9.25
N GLU A 283 -36.53 0.90 8.54
CA GLU A 283 -36.11 0.65 7.16
C GLU A 283 -34.65 1.04 6.94
N ASN A 284 -34.09 0.55 5.83
CA ASN A 284 -32.69 0.78 5.48
C ASN A 284 -32.31 2.26 5.39
N GLY A 285 -33.23 3.12 4.92
CA GLY A 285 -33.00 4.56 4.82
C GLY A 285 -32.84 5.27 6.17
N ASP A 286 -33.25 4.63 7.27
CA ASP A 286 -33.10 5.19 8.61
C ASP A 286 -31.66 5.15 9.11
N CYS A 287 -30.78 4.36 8.48
CA CYS A 287 -29.42 4.12 8.96
C CYS A 287 -28.41 4.86 8.10
N LYS A 288 -27.35 5.41 8.70
CA LYS A 288 -26.25 6.00 7.94
C LYS A 288 -25.63 5.02 6.95
N GLY A 289 -25.44 3.77 7.40
CA GLY A 289 -24.94 2.66 6.59
C GLY A 289 -25.95 2.05 5.61
N GLY A 290 -27.19 2.55 5.60
CA GLY A 290 -28.22 2.05 4.68
C GLY A 290 -28.70 0.63 4.95
N GLN A 291 -28.39 0.03 6.12
CA GLN A 291 -28.80 -1.33 6.44
C GLN A 291 -29.45 -1.41 7.83
N CYS A 292 -30.74 -1.72 7.82
CA CYS A 292 -31.53 -2.01 9.01
C CYS A 292 -31.81 -3.51 9.07
N ASP A 293 -31.29 -4.20 10.09
CA ASP A 293 -31.53 -5.62 10.33
C ASP A 293 -31.93 -5.83 11.79
N ALA A 294 -32.92 -6.69 12.04
CA ALA A 294 -33.46 -6.95 13.37
C ALA A 294 -33.85 -5.66 14.15
N ASN A 295 -34.42 -4.67 13.46
CA ASN A 295 -34.77 -3.33 13.98
C ASN A 295 -33.58 -2.52 14.53
N GLN A 296 -32.35 -2.85 14.12
CA GLN A 296 -31.14 -2.12 14.47
C GLN A 296 -30.28 -1.82 13.25
N CYS A 297 -29.74 -0.61 13.21
CA CYS A 297 -28.80 -0.21 12.18
C CYS A 297 -27.54 -1.07 12.28
N GLN A 298 -27.19 -1.74 11.19
CA GLN A 298 -26.01 -2.59 11.16
C GLN A 298 -24.76 -1.75 10.87
N PRO A 299 -23.61 -2.11 11.45
CA PRO A 299 -22.33 -1.55 11.07
C PRO A 299 -22.04 -1.89 9.60
N THR A 300 -21.66 -0.89 8.79
CA THR A 300 -21.32 -1.08 7.37
C THR A 300 -20.07 -0.31 6.99
N CYS A 301 -19.35 -0.80 5.99
CA CYS A 301 -18.11 -0.23 5.45
C CYS A 301 -18.27 1.11 4.68
N THR A 302 -19.32 1.86 4.96
CA THR A 302 -19.69 3.12 4.29
C THR A 302 -20.52 4.05 5.20
N ASP A 303 -20.59 3.79 6.50
CA ASP A 303 -21.43 4.53 7.44
C ASP A 303 -20.75 5.71 8.15
N GLU A 304 -19.50 6.02 7.77
CA GLU A 304 -18.66 7.08 8.30
C GLU A 304 -18.31 6.92 9.79
N GLU A 305 -18.47 5.70 10.35
CA GLU A 305 -18.19 5.40 11.74
C GLU A 305 -17.33 4.14 11.90
N LYS A 306 -16.24 4.22 12.68
CA LYS A 306 -15.45 3.02 13.01
C LYS A 306 -16.24 2.10 13.93
N ASN A 307 -16.90 1.09 13.36
CA ASN A 307 -17.72 0.13 14.09
C ASN A 307 -17.58 -1.29 13.52
N GLY A 308 -18.37 -2.25 14.02
CA GLY A 308 -18.31 -3.64 13.52
C GLY A 308 -16.92 -4.28 13.60
N THR A 309 -16.42 -4.78 12.47
CA THR A 309 -15.08 -5.40 12.38
C THR A 309 -14.03 -4.49 11.73
N GLU A 310 -14.37 -3.25 11.45
CA GLU A 310 -13.50 -2.29 10.78
C GLU A 310 -12.25 -1.97 11.58
N THR A 311 -11.14 -1.76 10.88
CA THR A 311 -9.88 -1.39 11.54
C THR A 311 -9.65 0.11 11.55
N ASP A 312 -10.22 0.85 10.60
CA ASP A 312 -10.42 2.29 10.64
C ASP A 312 -11.78 2.64 10.03
N VAL A 313 -12.23 3.89 10.13
CA VAL A 313 -13.54 4.35 9.64
C VAL A 313 -13.78 3.87 8.20
N ASP A 314 -14.79 3.02 8.02
CA ASP A 314 -15.24 2.45 6.73
C ASP A 314 -14.20 1.59 5.98
N CYS A 315 -13.18 1.06 6.67
CA CYS A 315 -12.15 0.28 5.99
C CYS A 315 -11.46 -0.80 6.84
N GLY A 316 -10.91 -1.79 6.14
CA GLY A 316 -10.18 -2.92 6.72
C GLY A 316 -11.08 -3.93 7.45
N GLY A 317 -10.48 -4.95 8.05
CA GLY A 317 -11.24 -6.03 8.69
C GLY A 317 -12.04 -6.86 7.67
N SER A 318 -13.37 -6.94 7.84
CA SER A 318 -14.24 -7.60 6.85
C SER A 318 -14.63 -6.72 5.67
N CYS A 319 -14.18 -5.46 5.62
CA CYS A 319 -14.52 -4.57 4.52
C CYS A 319 -13.78 -4.93 3.24
N ALA A 320 -14.52 -4.94 2.13
CA ALA A 320 -13.91 -5.01 0.80
C ALA A 320 -13.00 -3.80 0.53
N THR A 321 -13.39 -2.64 1.07
CA THR A 321 -12.58 -1.41 1.07
C THR A 321 -11.40 -1.56 2.03
N LYS A 322 -10.18 -1.52 1.48
CA LYS A 322 -8.96 -1.52 2.27
C LYS A 322 -8.57 -0.11 2.70
N CYS A 323 -7.95 0.01 3.85
CA CYS A 323 -7.53 1.27 4.44
C CYS A 323 -6.34 1.89 3.72
N ASP A 324 -6.43 3.19 3.44
CA ASP A 324 -5.35 3.99 2.88
C ASP A 324 -4.15 4.14 3.84
N THR A 325 -3.01 4.58 3.30
CA THR A 325 -1.83 4.87 4.10
C THR A 325 -2.14 5.90 5.19
N GLY A 326 -1.68 5.64 6.42
CA GLY A 326 -1.90 6.47 7.60
C GLY A 326 -3.13 6.08 8.44
N LYS A 327 -4.00 5.22 7.91
CA LYS A 327 -5.19 4.70 8.61
C LYS A 327 -4.84 3.54 9.54
N ALA A 328 -5.69 3.28 10.53
CA ALA A 328 -5.51 2.19 11.47
C ALA A 328 -5.74 0.82 10.81
N CYS A 329 -4.96 -0.18 11.24
CA CYS A 329 -5.04 -1.56 10.75
C CYS A 329 -4.72 -2.55 11.87
N ALA A 330 -5.21 -3.78 11.75
CA ALA A 330 -4.86 -4.89 12.63
C ALA A 330 -3.93 -5.90 11.95
N ASN A 331 -4.03 -6.03 10.62
CA ASN A 331 -3.24 -6.92 9.80
C ASN A 331 -2.92 -6.29 8.44
N HIS A 332 -1.93 -6.87 7.74
CA HIS A 332 -1.46 -6.42 6.43
C HIS A 332 -2.57 -6.39 5.37
N GLY A 333 -3.53 -7.31 5.47
CA GLY A 333 -4.68 -7.42 4.57
C GLY A 333 -5.68 -6.27 4.71
N ASP A 334 -5.66 -5.52 5.83
CA ASP A 334 -6.55 -4.37 6.03
C ASP A 334 -6.12 -3.16 5.21
N CYS A 335 -4.85 -3.09 4.79
CA CYS A 335 -4.28 -1.93 4.13
C CYS A 335 -4.29 -2.09 2.62
N ALA A 336 -4.62 -1.01 1.89
CA ALA A 336 -4.53 -0.97 0.43
C ALA A 336 -3.09 -1.22 -0.04
N SER A 337 -2.11 -0.77 0.75
CA SER A 337 -0.68 -1.04 0.56
C SER A 337 -0.26 -2.47 0.86
N GLY A 338 -1.08 -3.27 1.54
CA GLY A 338 -0.67 -4.56 2.07
C GLY A 338 0.32 -4.48 3.25
N SER A 339 0.61 -3.29 3.80
CA SER A 339 1.57 -3.12 4.90
C SER A 339 0.93 -2.48 6.13
N CYS A 340 0.85 -3.25 7.22
CA CYS A 340 0.36 -2.78 8.50
C CYS A 340 1.49 -2.82 9.53
N GLU A 341 2.02 -1.65 9.90
CA GLU A 341 3.11 -1.53 10.87
C GLU A 341 2.70 -0.63 12.02
N ASN A 342 2.92 -1.09 13.24
CA ASN A 342 2.53 -0.39 14.46
C ASN A 342 1.03 0.01 14.49
N ASN A 343 0.16 -0.88 13.98
CA ASN A 343 -1.29 -0.69 13.84
C ASN A 343 -1.70 0.46 12.91
N VAL A 344 -0.82 0.88 12.01
CA VAL A 344 -1.10 1.91 11.01
C VAL A 344 -0.69 1.40 9.63
N CYS A 345 -1.56 1.56 8.64
CA CYS A 345 -1.25 1.29 7.26
C CYS A 345 -0.09 2.15 6.84
N LYS A 346 1.04 1.53 6.55
CA LYS A 346 2.17 2.21 5.96
C LYS A 346 2.04 2.15 4.46
N ALA A 347 2.68 3.08 3.77
CA ALA A 347 2.95 2.87 2.36
C ALA A 347 3.65 1.50 2.25
N ALA A 348 3.34 0.73 1.20
CA ALA A 348 4.16 -0.42 0.87
C ALA A 348 5.60 0.11 0.78
N ASP A 349 6.59 -0.63 1.28
CA ASP A 349 8.00 -0.26 1.09
C ASP A 349 8.24 -0.28 -0.42
N ALA A 350 8.02 0.87 -1.08
CA ALA A 350 8.15 1.03 -2.53
C ALA A 350 9.49 0.44 -2.95
N CYS A 351 10.52 0.74 -2.16
CA CYS A 351 11.89 0.33 -2.31
C CYS A 351 12.17 -1.19 -2.26
N LYS A 352 11.17 -2.07 -2.12
CA LYS A 352 11.32 -3.55 -2.10
C LYS A 352 10.11 -4.32 -2.64
N ASN A 353 9.19 -3.68 -3.36
CA ASN A 353 7.95 -4.31 -3.82
C ASN A 353 8.02 -4.87 -5.26
N HIS A 354 9.19 -4.83 -5.89
CA HIS A 354 9.46 -5.30 -7.25
C HIS A 354 8.65 -4.61 -8.34
N VAL A 355 8.09 -3.43 -8.05
CA VAL A 355 7.41 -2.57 -9.02
C VAL A 355 7.99 -1.16 -8.93
N LYS A 356 8.02 -0.41 -10.04
CA LYS A 356 8.44 0.99 -9.99
C LYS A 356 7.27 1.85 -9.53
N ASP A 357 7.22 2.18 -8.26
CA ASP A 357 6.20 3.08 -7.68
C ASP A 357 6.78 4.05 -6.63
N GLY A 358 5.95 4.97 -6.13
CA GLY A 358 6.41 6.04 -5.24
C GLY A 358 7.41 7.00 -5.91
N ASP A 359 8.48 7.34 -5.18
CA ASP A 359 9.53 8.29 -5.63
C ASP A 359 10.72 7.60 -6.32
N GLU A 360 10.59 6.32 -6.69
CA GLU A 360 11.64 5.53 -7.30
C GLU A 360 12.04 6.00 -8.69
N THR A 361 13.34 5.97 -8.97
CA THR A 361 13.85 6.26 -10.32
C THR A 361 14.09 5.00 -11.14
N ASP A 362 14.24 3.83 -10.50
CA ASP A 362 14.10 2.48 -11.09
C ASP A 362 13.48 1.52 -10.07
N VAL A 363 12.99 0.35 -10.51
CA VAL A 363 12.32 -0.64 -9.65
C VAL A 363 13.12 -0.91 -8.37
N ASP A 364 12.51 -0.62 -7.23
CA ASP A 364 13.04 -0.80 -5.88
C ASP A 364 14.24 0.10 -5.51
N CYS A 365 14.53 1.16 -6.26
CA CYS A 365 15.70 2.01 -5.98
C CYS A 365 15.60 3.46 -6.49
N GLY A 366 16.46 4.31 -5.91
CA GLY A 366 16.60 5.70 -6.29
C GLY A 366 15.50 6.62 -5.75
N GLY A 367 15.60 7.91 -6.02
CA GLY A 367 14.78 8.91 -5.35
C GLY A 367 15.28 9.26 -3.95
N PRO A 368 14.55 10.12 -3.21
CA PRO A 368 14.99 10.64 -1.93
C PRO A 368 14.80 9.68 -0.75
N VAL A 369 14.00 8.62 -0.91
CA VAL A 369 13.61 7.70 0.17
C VAL A 369 14.28 6.33 0.06
N CYS A 370 14.45 5.81 -1.17
CA CYS A 370 14.97 4.45 -1.38
C CYS A 370 16.48 4.38 -1.42
N ASP A 371 17.00 3.16 -1.27
CA ASP A 371 18.42 2.89 -1.45
C ASP A 371 18.84 3.24 -2.88
N LYS A 372 20.10 3.65 -3.01
CA LYS A 372 20.69 4.07 -4.29
C LYS A 372 20.73 2.92 -5.30
N CYS A 373 20.37 3.22 -6.54
CA CYS A 373 20.41 2.30 -7.66
C CYS A 373 21.85 1.89 -8.04
N VAL A 374 22.02 0.60 -8.36
CA VAL A 374 23.25 0.05 -8.92
C VAL A 374 23.43 0.42 -10.40
N ASP A 375 24.63 0.22 -10.94
CA ASP A 375 24.91 0.52 -12.35
C ASP A 375 23.94 -0.20 -13.33
N GLY A 376 23.53 0.49 -14.39
CA GLY A 376 22.59 0.04 -15.41
C GLY A 376 21.11 0.29 -15.08
N LYS A 377 20.81 0.93 -13.95
CA LYS A 377 19.45 1.28 -13.51
C LYS A 377 19.11 2.72 -13.85
N ALA A 378 17.84 3.03 -14.11
CA ALA A 378 17.40 4.38 -14.44
C ALA A 378 17.58 5.38 -13.28
N CYS A 379 17.82 6.64 -13.62
CA CYS A 379 18.06 7.71 -12.65
C CYS A 379 17.62 9.08 -13.19
N LEU A 380 17.37 10.04 -12.31
CA LEU A 380 17.06 11.43 -12.65
C LEU A 380 18.15 12.39 -12.17
N VAL A 381 18.75 12.11 -11.01
CA VAL A 381 19.81 12.88 -10.36
C VAL A 381 20.89 11.97 -9.78
N ASP A 382 22.09 12.50 -9.54
CA ASP A 382 23.23 11.73 -9.00
C ASP A 382 22.94 11.08 -7.65
N GLY A 383 22.05 11.71 -6.86
CA GLY A 383 21.57 11.17 -5.59
C GLY A 383 20.90 9.79 -5.71
N ASP A 384 20.39 9.46 -6.89
CA ASP A 384 19.70 8.20 -7.16
C ASP A 384 20.67 7.02 -7.33
N CYS A 385 21.95 7.26 -7.61
CA CYS A 385 22.90 6.23 -7.98
C CYS A 385 23.93 5.98 -6.87
N VAL A 386 24.41 4.73 -6.80
CA VAL A 386 25.59 4.38 -5.97
C VAL A 386 26.80 5.16 -6.47
N ASN A 387 26.95 5.22 -7.79
CA ASN A 387 27.95 6.00 -8.52
C ASN A 387 27.32 7.30 -9.05
N TYR A 388 27.22 7.44 -10.37
CA TYR A 388 26.75 8.66 -11.05
C TYR A 388 25.52 8.42 -11.91
N CYS A 389 24.64 9.42 -12.03
CA CYS A 389 23.53 9.42 -12.97
C CYS A 389 23.90 10.09 -14.30
N ALA A 390 24.09 9.30 -15.36
CA ALA A 390 24.47 9.82 -16.67
C ALA A 390 23.43 10.83 -17.21
N ALA A 391 23.86 12.06 -17.46
CA ALA A 391 22.97 13.14 -17.89
C ALA A 391 22.25 12.86 -19.22
N THR A 392 22.89 12.10 -20.12
CA THR A 392 22.41 11.77 -21.48
C THR A 392 21.55 10.51 -21.52
N THR A 393 21.99 9.41 -20.91
CA THR A 393 21.27 8.12 -20.94
C THR A 393 20.23 7.97 -19.83
N LYS A 394 20.30 8.80 -18.77
CA LYS A 394 19.45 8.66 -17.58
C LYS A 394 19.57 7.29 -16.91
N GLU A 395 20.78 6.73 -16.94
CA GLU A 395 21.15 5.48 -16.30
C GLU A 395 22.29 5.70 -15.31
N CYS A 396 22.28 4.95 -14.21
CA CYS A 396 23.38 4.88 -13.28
C CYS A 396 24.56 4.22 -13.96
N VAL A 397 25.68 4.93 -14.03
CA VAL A 397 26.90 4.45 -14.67
C VAL A 397 28.07 4.50 -13.71
N LYS A 398 29.04 3.64 -13.99
CA LYS A 398 30.24 3.49 -13.18
C LYS A 398 31.17 4.70 -13.23
N SER A 399 31.10 5.54 -14.26
CA SER A 399 32.04 6.66 -14.46
C SER A 399 31.44 7.83 -15.24
N HIS A 400 31.88 9.05 -14.92
CA HIS A 400 31.48 10.34 -15.49
C HIS A 400 32.13 10.70 -16.85
N CYS A 401 33.08 9.90 -17.33
CA CYS A 401 34.09 10.21 -18.34
C CYS A 401 33.63 10.46 -19.80
N GLU A 402 32.35 10.78 -20.02
CA GLU A 402 31.76 11.03 -21.34
C GLU A 402 30.65 12.12 -21.24
N ASP A 403 30.73 13.03 -20.27
CA ASP A 403 29.70 14.03 -19.94
C ASP A 403 30.02 15.48 -20.37
N GLU A 404 31.14 15.69 -21.08
CA GLU A 404 31.64 16.98 -21.61
C GLU A 404 31.95 18.02 -20.53
N LYS A 405 32.05 17.60 -19.26
CA LYS A 405 32.41 18.47 -18.14
C LYS A 405 33.59 17.87 -17.40
N LYS A 406 34.25 18.69 -16.60
CA LYS A 406 35.22 18.21 -15.61
C LYS A 406 34.47 17.90 -14.33
N SER A 407 34.20 16.63 -14.07
CA SER A 407 33.41 16.17 -12.94
C SER A 407 34.04 14.95 -12.24
N GLY A 408 33.64 14.69 -10.99
CA GLY A 408 34.23 13.59 -10.22
C GLY A 408 35.74 13.75 -9.95
N ASP A 409 36.50 12.66 -10.16
CA ASP A 409 37.96 12.59 -10.00
C ASP A 409 38.75 12.79 -11.31
N GLU A 410 38.07 13.25 -12.36
CA GLU A 410 38.68 13.60 -13.65
C GLU A 410 39.75 14.68 -13.51
N THR A 411 40.87 14.47 -14.20
CA THR A 411 41.96 15.44 -14.19
C THR A 411 41.81 16.51 -15.25
N ASP A 412 41.13 16.20 -16.36
CA ASP A 412 40.59 17.16 -17.33
C ASP A 412 39.24 16.65 -17.87
N VAL A 413 38.50 17.47 -18.63
CA VAL A 413 37.16 17.14 -19.15
C VAL A 413 37.16 15.74 -19.79
N ASP A 414 36.37 14.82 -19.20
CA ASP A 414 36.20 13.43 -19.65
C ASP A 414 37.47 12.57 -19.71
N CYS A 415 38.54 12.92 -18.97
CA CYS A 415 39.78 12.16 -19.00
C CYS A 415 40.60 12.18 -17.69
N GLY A 416 41.43 11.14 -17.54
CA GLY A 416 42.31 10.95 -16.39
C GLY A 416 41.58 10.55 -15.10
N GLY A 417 42.32 10.35 -14.00
CA GLY A 417 41.76 9.83 -12.76
C GLY A 417 41.27 8.39 -12.93
N SER A 418 40.01 8.13 -12.60
CA SER A 418 39.36 6.83 -12.80
C SER A 418 38.92 6.55 -14.24
N CYS A 419 39.06 7.52 -15.15
CA CYS A 419 38.62 7.39 -16.53
C CYS A 419 39.46 6.41 -17.35
N SER A 420 38.77 5.57 -18.14
CA SER A 420 39.43 4.71 -19.14
C SER A 420 40.08 5.54 -20.26
N THR A 421 39.52 6.73 -20.51
CA THR A 421 40.06 7.73 -21.44
C THR A 421 41.19 8.48 -20.75
N LYS A 422 42.40 8.38 -21.32
CA LYS A 422 43.56 9.14 -20.88
C LYS A 422 43.60 10.52 -21.54
N CYS A 423 44.06 11.53 -20.81
CA CYS A 423 44.17 12.90 -21.28
C CYS A 423 45.27 13.07 -22.34
N ASN A 424 44.97 13.84 -23.38
CA ASN A 424 45.89 14.16 -24.46
C ASN A 424 46.91 15.24 -24.04
N ASP A 425 47.94 15.45 -24.85
CA ASP A 425 48.96 16.47 -24.60
C ASP A 425 48.33 17.87 -24.46
N GLY A 426 48.76 18.61 -23.44
CA GLY A 426 48.24 19.93 -23.07
C GLY A 426 47.02 19.91 -22.13
N GLN A 427 46.42 18.75 -21.87
CA GLN A 427 45.32 18.59 -20.91
C GLN A 427 45.83 18.40 -19.48
N ALA A 428 45.02 18.75 -18.48
CA ALA A 428 45.40 18.67 -17.08
C ALA A 428 45.51 17.22 -16.56
N CYS A 429 46.51 16.99 -15.70
CA CYS A 429 46.78 15.67 -15.10
C CYS A 429 47.19 15.80 -13.62
N ALA A 430 47.02 14.72 -12.86
CA ALA A 430 47.51 14.60 -11.49
C ALA A 430 48.75 13.69 -11.40
N ASN A 431 48.82 12.67 -12.25
CA ASN A 431 49.90 11.69 -12.33
C ASN A 431 50.08 11.18 -13.76
N ASN A 432 51.16 10.42 -13.99
CA ASN A 432 51.53 9.92 -15.32
C ASN A 432 50.49 8.99 -15.95
N ASP A 433 49.71 8.25 -15.15
CA ASP A 433 48.71 7.31 -15.67
C ASP A 433 47.53 8.04 -16.32
N ASP A 434 47.26 9.27 -15.89
CA ASP A 434 46.20 10.14 -16.43
C ASP A 434 46.47 10.53 -17.88
N CYS A 435 47.74 10.53 -18.32
CA CYS A 435 48.12 11.01 -19.64
C CYS A 435 48.26 9.88 -20.65
N ALA A 436 47.73 10.09 -21.86
CA ALA A 436 47.89 9.16 -22.98
C ALA A 436 49.37 8.95 -23.33
N SER A 437 50.19 9.98 -23.12
CA SER A 437 51.63 9.99 -23.24
C SER A 437 52.39 9.23 -22.13
N GLY A 438 51.73 8.97 -21.00
CA GLY A 438 52.40 8.46 -19.79
C GLY A 438 53.28 9.48 -19.07
N ASN A 439 53.19 10.77 -19.41
CA ASN A 439 54.04 11.83 -18.88
C ASN A 439 53.21 13.02 -18.37
N CYS A 440 53.04 13.10 -17.06
CA CYS A 440 52.42 14.24 -16.38
C CYS A 440 53.51 15.08 -15.73
N ASP A 441 53.83 16.23 -16.34
CA ASP A 441 54.80 17.18 -15.79
C ASP A 441 54.15 18.53 -15.56
N ASN A 442 54.43 19.13 -14.41
CA ASN A 442 53.84 20.39 -13.97
C ASN A 442 52.29 20.45 -14.07
N LYS A 443 51.61 19.32 -13.77
CA LYS A 443 50.14 19.13 -13.82
C LYS A 443 49.51 19.23 -15.21
N GLU A 444 50.30 19.05 -16.25
CA GLU A 444 49.85 19.07 -17.64
C GLU A 444 50.43 17.85 -18.37
N CYS A 445 49.61 17.14 -19.14
CA CYS A 445 50.07 16.03 -19.95
C CYS A 445 51.04 16.55 -20.99
N LYS A 446 52.30 16.12 -20.89
CA LYS A 446 53.33 16.42 -21.86
C LYS A 446 53.41 15.28 -22.86
N PRO A 447 53.93 15.53 -24.07
CA PRO A 447 54.24 14.46 -25.01
C PRO A 447 55.04 13.34 -24.34
N ALA A 448 54.88 12.13 -24.85
CA ALA A 448 55.58 10.96 -24.34
C ALA A 448 57.08 11.26 -24.27
N ASP A 449 57.78 10.78 -23.23
CA ASP A 449 59.23 10.92 -23.08
C ASP A 449 59.89 10.38 -24.34
N ALA A 450 60.25 11.30 -25.26
CA ALA A 450 60.81 10.97 -26.57
C ALA A 450 61.99 10.03 -26.37
N CYS A 451 62.80 10.34 -25.35
CA CYS A 451 64.07 9.73 -25.01
C CYS A 451 64.07 8.21 -24.75
N LYS A 452 62.93 7.50 -24.81
CA LYS A 452 62.80 6.05 -24.53
C LYS A 452 61.69 5.34 -25.32
N ASN A 453 61.19 5.93 -26.41
CA ASN A 453 59.99 5.44 -27.11
C ASN A 453 60.27 4.62 -28.40
N ASN A 454 61.52 4.28 -28.65
CA ASN A 454 62.08 3.60 -29.83
C ASN A 454 61.77 4.28 -31.17
N LYS A 455 61.55 5.59 -31.14
CA LYS A 455 61.43 6.43 -32.34
C LYS A 455 62.41 7.58 -32.22
N GLN A 456 62.73 8.19 -33.35
CA GLN A 456 63.45 9.47 -33.34
C GLN A 456 62.40 10.57 -33.42
N ASP A 457 61.98 11.08 -32.27
CA ASP A 457 61.02 12.17 -32.16
C ASP A 457 61.39 13.18 -31.06
N GLY A 458 60.66 14.29 -30.96
CA GLY A 458 61.05 15.39 -30.08
C GLY A 458 62.37 16.06 -30.46
N ASP A 459 63.20 16.40 -29.46
CA ASP A 459 64.49 17.08 -29.63
C ASP A 459 65.67 16.11 -29.85
N GLU A 460 65.39 14.83 -30.11
CA GLU A 460 66.39 13.78 -30.27
C GLU A 460 67.23 13.89 -31.54
N THR A 461 68.51 13.57 -31.41
CA THR A 461 69.41 13.53 -32.56
C THR A 461 69.57 12.13 -33.15
N ASP A 462 69.22 11.07 -32.41
CA ASP A 462 68.98 9.69 -32.89
C ASP A 462 67.90 9.05 -32.02
N VAL A 463 67.33 7.92 -32.45
CA VAL A 463 66.27 7.18 -31.73
C VAL A 463 66.61 7.04 -30.24
N ASP A 464 65.78 7.62 -29.39
CA ASP A 464 65.85 7.59 -27.93
C ASP A 464 67.11 8.25 -27.32
N CYS A 465 67.83 9.12 -28.05
CA CYS A 465 69.04 9.75 -27.51
C CYS A 465 69.43 11.09 -28.18
N GLY A 466 70.24 11.85 -27.44
CA GLY A 466 70.83 13.11 -27.88
C GLY A 466 69.84 14.27 -27.89
N GLY A 467 70.33 15.47 -28.20
CA GLY A 467 69.60 16.71 -27.93
C GLY A 467 69.78 17.18 -26.47
N PRO A 468 69.16 18.32 -26.10
CA PRO A 468 69.38 18.95 -24.81
C PRO A 468 68.70 18.24 -23.63
N VAL A 469 67.72 17.36 -23.89
CA VAL A 469 66.87 16.74 -22.87
C VAL A 469 67.19 15.26 -22.66
N CYS A 470 67.55 14.52 -23.72
CA CYS A 470 67.76 13.08 -23.65
C CYS A 470 69.19 12.69 -23.25
N ASP A 471 69.33 11.44 -22.80
CA ASP A 471 70.64 10.85 -22.54
C ASP A 471 71.50 10.85 -23.82
N LYS A 472 72.82 10.95 -23.63
CA LYS A 472 73.78 11.04 -24.74
C LYS A 472 73.82 9.75 -25.57
N CYS A 473 73.90 9.91 -26.89
CA CYS A 473 73.98 8.82 -27.86
C CYS A 473 75.33 8.08 -27.85
N ALA A 474 75.25 6.75 -27.99
CA ALA A 474 76.42 5.88 -28.16
C ALA A 474 77.04 6.00 -29.58
N ASP A 475 78.24 5.48 -29.77
CA ASP A 475 78.93 5.53 -31.06
C ASP A 475 78.12 4.88 -32.20
N GLY A 476 78.19 5.48 -33.39
CA GLY A 476 77.47 5.09 -34.60
C GLY A 476 76.10 5.78 -34.78
N LYS A 477 75.57 6.39 -33.71
CA LYS A 477 74.30 7.12 -33.68
C LYS A 477 74.44 8.55 -34.20
N ALA A 478 73.37 9.13 -34.73
CA ALA A 478 73.34 10.48 -35.28
C ALA A 478 73.44 11.56 -34.18
N CYS A 479 74.03 12.70 -34.55
CA CYS A 479 74.28 13.82 -33.65
C CYS A 479 74.34 15.14 -34.42
N LEU A 480 74.13 16.25 -33.73
CA LEU A 480 74.26 17.61 -34.28
C LEU A 480 75.42 18.38 -33.63
N VAL A 481 75.60 18.21 -32.32
CA VAL A 481 76.65 18.82 -31.48
C VAL A 481 77.32 17.77 -30.59
N ASP A 482 78.51 18.09 -30.06
CA ASP A 482 79.25 17.16 -29.20
C ASP A 482 78.49 16.77 -27.91
N GLY A 483 77.61 17.66 -27.43
CA GLY A 483 76.73 17.40 -26.30
C GLY A 483 75.78 16.23 -26.50
N ASP A 484 75.51 15.84 -27.75
CA ASP A 484 74.60 14.74 -28.09
C ASP A 484 75.25 13.36 -27.94
N CYS A 485 76.58 13.29 -27.83
CA CYS A 485 77.32 12.03 -27.86
C CYS A 485 77.96 11.71 -26.52
N VAL A 486 78.09 10.42 -26.21
CA VAL A 486 78.92 9.94 -25.09
C VAL A 486 80.37 10.37 -25.31
N ASN A 487 80.85 10.23 -26.55
CA ASN A 487 82.14 10.75 -27.03
C ASN A 487 81.95 12.14 -27.67
N TYR A 488 82.19 12.26 -28.98
CA TYR A 488 82.02 13.52 -29.70
C TYR A 488 81.27 13.33 -31.01
N CYS A 489 80.77 14.42 -31.58
CA CYS A 489 80.01 14.41 -32.81
C CYS A 489 80.90 14.71 -34.01
N ALA A 490 81.12 13.73 -34.89
CA ALA A 490 81.93 13.94 -36.08
C ALA A 490 81.32 14.99 -37.02
N ALA A 491 82.04 16.09 -37.24
CA ALA A 491 81.52 17.25 -37.98
C ALA A 491 81.13 16.92 -39.45
N THR A 492 81.77 15.93 -40.06
CA THR A 492 81.56 15.53 -41.46
C THR A 492 80.48 14.45 -41.63
N THR A 493 80.42 13.46 -40.75
CA THR A 493 79.48 12.32 -40.86
C THR A 493 78.20 12.50 -40.05
N LYS A 494 78.17 13.48 -39.13
CA LYS A 494 77.05 13.74 -38.21
C LYS A 494 76.65 12.51 -37.39
N LYS A 495 77.66 11.73 -37.00
CA LYS A 495 77.53 10.56 -36.14
C LYS A 495 78.44 10.68 -34.93
N CYS A 496 77.98 10.19 -33.79
CA CYS A 496 78.81 9.90 -32.64
C CYS A 496 79.85 8.89 -33.07
N VAL A 497 81.11 9.22 -32.88
CA VAL A 497 82.19 8.30 -33.20
C VAL A 497 83.14 8.23 -32.02
N LYS A 498 83.77 7.07 -31.90
CA LYS A 498 84.94 6.90 -31.07
C LYS A 498 86.04 7.85 -31.57
N SER A 499 86.78 8.48 -30.66
CA SER A 499 87.91 9.38 -30.97
C SER A 499 88.74 8.84 -32.14
N GLN A 500 88.86 9.63 -33.22
CA GLN A 500 89.54 9.22 -34.45
C GLN A 500 91.00 9.62 -34.37
N CYS A 501 91.79 8.73 -33.78
CA CYS A 501 93.21 8.87 -33.47
C CYS A 501 94.16 8.98 -34.69
N GLU A 502 93.67 9.40 -35.86
CA GLU A 502 94.41 9.52 -37.13
C GLU A 502 93.75 10.56 -38.06
N ASP A 503 93.15 11.63 -37.53
CA ASP A 503 92.40 12.65 -38.31
C ASP A 503 93.06 14.04 -38.37
N GLU A 504 94.30 14.14 -37.88
CA GLU A 504 95.14 15.33 -37.81
C GLU A 504 94.56 16.47 -36.96
N LYS A 505 93.60 16.18 -36.08
CA LYS A 505 93.00 17.17 -35.18
C LYS A 505 92.84 16.62 -33.76
N LYS A 506 93.29 17.39 -32.77
CA LYS A 506 93.04 17.10 -31.35
C LYS A 506 91.54 17.15 -31.03
N ASN A 507 90.88 16.00 -31.03
CA ASN A 507 89.45 15.86 -30.77
C ASN A 507 89.10 14.59 -29.99
N GLY A 508 87.89 14.51 -29.44
CA GLY A 508 87.54 13.46 -28.48
C GLY A 508 88.42 13.49 -27.22
N ASP A 509 88.84 12.31 -26.74
CA ASP A 509 89.65 12.14 -25.52
C ASP A 509 91.16 12.27 -25.73
N GLU A 510 91.58 12.67 -26.93
CA GLU A 510 92.98 12.88 -27.29
C GLU A 510 93.69 13.91 -26.42
N THR A 511 94.85 13.55 -25.89
CA THR A 511 95.68 14.49 -25.12
C THR A 511 96.60 15.32 -26.00
N ASP A 512 96.93 14.85 -27.20
CA ASP A 512 97.51 15.62 -28.30
C ASP A 512 96.92 15.14 -29.63
N VAL A 513 97.11 15.88 -30.72
CA VAL A 513 96.57 15.56 -32.04
C VAL A 513 96.83 14.08 -32.39
N ASP A 514 95.75 13.32 -32.56
CA ASP A 514 95.74 11.90 -32.94
C ASP A 514 96.41 10.94 -31.94
N CYS A 515 96.66 11.37 -30.70
CA CYS A 515 97.31 10.50 -29.72
C CYS A 515 96.96 10.81 -28.27
N GLY A 516 97.14 9.79 -27.42
CA GLY A 516 96.92 9.86 -25.99
C GLY A 516 95.44 9.86 -25.61
N GLY A 517 95.16 9.71 -24.31
CA GLY A 517 93.84 9.29 -23.85
C GLY A 517 93.68 7.76 -23.89
N PRO A 518 92.59 7.22 -23.32
CA PRO A 518 92.39 5.78 -23.18
C PRO A 518 92.15 5.04 -24.50
N ASP A 519 91.69 5.76 -25.53
CA ASP A 519 91.18 5.18 -26.76
C ASP A 519 92.11 5.32 -27.97
N CYS A 520 93.21 6.07 -27.83
CA CYS A 520 94.18 6.34 -28.89
C CYS A 520 95.54 5.72 -28.62
N GLU A 521 96.31 5.56 -29.71
CA GLU A 521 97.72 5.20 -29.62
C GLU A 521 98.44 6.22 -28.73
N LYS A 522 99.43 5.72 -27.99
CA LYS A 522 100.15 6.59 -27.07
C LYS A 522 100.97 7.62 -27.84
N CYS A 523 101.05 8.81 -27.28
CA CYS A 523 101.82 9.91 -27.80
C CYS A 523 103.33 9.67 -27.73
N LYS A 524 104.02 10.07 -28.81
CA LYS A 524 105.49 10.10 -28.88
C LYS A 524 106.07 11.18 -27.97
N ASN A 525 107.35 11.08 -27.63
CA ASN A 525 108.02 12.09 -26.80
C ASN A 525 107.91 13.50 -27.43
N GLY A 526 107.60 14.49 -26.60
CA GLY A 526 107.37 15.88 -27.00
C GLY A 526 105.91 16.23 -27.33
N LYS A 527 105.00 15.25 -27.34
CA LYS A 527 103.56 15.44 -27.51
C LYS A 527 102.86 15.62 -26.16
N THR A 528 101.74 16.33 -26.15
CA THR A 528 100.98 16.65 -24.93
C THR A 528 100.32 15.39 -24.32
N CYS A 529 100.38 15.28 -23.00
CA CYS A 529 99.79 14.19 -22.23
C CYS A 529 99.12 14.72 -20.96
N LYS A 530 98.25 13.90 -20.36
CA LYS A 530 97.66 14.16 -19.04
C LYS A 530 98.06 13.10 -18.02
N VAL A 531 98.31 11.87 -18.44
CA VAL A 531 98.74 10.76 -17.59
C VAL A 531 99.85 9.96 -18.25
N ASP A 532 100.65 9.25 -17.46
CA ASP A 532 101.71 8.34 -17.95
C ASP A 532 101.22 7.34 -19.00
N GLY A 533 99.95 6.93 -18.89
CA GLY A 533 99.26 6.06 -19.83
C GLY A 533 99.18 6.61 -21.25
N ASP A 534 99.22 7.94 -21.43
CA ASP A 534 99.11 8.62 -22.71
C ASP A 534 100.40 8.57 -23.53
N CYS A 535 101.53 8.17 -22.95
CA CYS A 535 102.86 8.28 -23.58
C CYS A 535 103.46 6.92 -23.96
N GLU A 536 104.03 6.80 -25.16
CA GLU A 536 104.72 5.56 -25.58
C GLU A 536 105.85 5.18 -24.62
N SER A 537 106.53 6.21 -24.07
CA SER A 537 107.58 6.04 -23.05
C SER A 537 107.05 5.54 -21.70
N GLY A 538 105.74 5.61 -21.48
CA GLY A 538 105.08 5.35 -20.20
C GLY A 538 105.31 6.45 -19.16
N LYS A 539 105.78 7.64 -19.55
CA LYS A 539 105.98 8.79 -18.66
C LYS A 539 105.47 10.10 -19.27
N CYS A 540 104.54 10.72 -18.56
CA CYS A 540 104.10 12.08 -18.78
C CYS A 540 104.78 12.97 -17.74
N ASP A 541 105.47 14.02 -18.19
CA ASP A 541 106.05 14.99 -17.26
C ASP A 541 104.91 15.81 -16.63
N GLU A 542 104.74 15.71 -15.31
CA GLU A 542 103.64 16.37 -14.60
C GLU A 542 103.77 17.89 -14.56
N ASP A 543 104.99 18.44 -14.70
CA ASP A 543 105.23 19.89 -14.66
C ASP A 543 104.99 20.52 -16.05
N ASP A 544 105.39 19.84 -17.13
CA ASP A 544 105.30 20.35 -18.51
C ASP A 544 104.11 19.79 -19.32
N GLY A 545 103.47 18.70 -18.87
CA GLY A 545 102.33 18.06 -19.55
C GLY A 545 102.69 17.44 -20.91
N ILE A 546 103.93 16.98 -21.08
CA ILE A 546 104.44 16.38 -22.31
C ILE A 546 105.07 15.01 -22.09
N CYS A 547 104.96 14.13 -23.08
CA CYS A 547 105.60 12.82 -23.05
C CYS A 547 107.12 12.96 -23.09
N VAL A 548 107.80 12.39 -22.11
CA VAL A 548 109.27 12.46 -22.00
C VAL A 548 109.89 11.08 -22.12
N ALA A 549 111.14 11.01 -22.61
CA ALA A 549 111.84 9.74 -22.75
C ALA A 549 112.10 9.11 -21.36
N SER A 550 111.80 7.82 -21.25
CA SER A 550 112.23 7.03 -20.09
C SER A 550 113.75 6.82 -20.16
N PRO A 551 114.51 7.02 -19.08
CA PRO A 551 115.97 6.87 -19.05
C PRO A 551 116.44 5.42 -19.20
#